data_AF-A0A7X1NZ26-F1
#
_entry.id   AF-A0A7X1NZ26-F1
#
_cell.length_a   1.000
_cell.length_b   1.000
_cell.length_c   1.000
_cell.angle_alpha   90.00
_cell.angle_beta   90.00
_cell.angle_gamma   90.00
#
_symmetry.space_group_name_H-M   'P 1'
#
loop_
_entity.id
_entity.type
_entity.pdbx_description
1 polymer ?
#
loop_
_entity_poly.entity_id
_entity_poly.type
_entity_poly.pdbx_seq_one_letter_code
_entity_poly.pdbx_strand_id
1 'polypeptide(L)'
;MNGDYMTPGRLAKLLDVSDRTVRRMATAYDTVFTDAPLPPDPRNSKHRVFPPVAVERVQHAAALMRDHPGLSTVEALTALRDGRDLPLRHDRPTPHSNLETVLEELRALRDEVADLRRLLLASQSHGSTPATPALASEPAPAPAEAPAAPQRPKKLQPNHQNLVEALERGERLRVRPGGRTGETAELFDVVGEVADTVDPRTVAALVRYGLLERVGDEYRLTAEKLL
;
A
#
# COMPACT_ATOMS: atom_id res chain seq x y z
N MET A 1 -12.41 33.95 -33.84
CA MET A 1 -12.75 32.61 -33.31
C MET A 1 -12.55 32.66 -31.81
N ASN A 2 -13.63 32.68 -31.04
CA ASN A 2 -13.55 32.63 -29.57
C ASN A 2 -13.20 31.19 -29.18
N GLY A 3 -11.91 30.89 -29.12
CA GLY A 3 -11.45 29.60 -28.60
C GLY A 3 -11.89 29.49 -27.14
N ASP A 4 -12.71 28.48 -26.84
CA ASP A 4 -13.11 28.20 -25.47
C ASP A 4 -11.87 27.73 -24.69
N TYR A 5 -11.21 28.67 -24.02
CA TYR A 5 -10.08 28.36 -23.14
C TYR A 5 -10.60 27.98 -21.76
N MET A 6 -10.03 26.93 -21.19
CA MET A 6 -10.36 26.50 -19.84
C MET A 6 -9.33 27.06 -18.84
N THR A 7 -9.83 27.66 -17.76
CA THR A 7 -8.97 28.15 -16.68
C THR A 7 -8.49 26.98 -15.81
N PRO A 8 -7.33 27.11 -15.12
CA PRO A 8 -6.82 26.07 -14.23
C PRO A 8 -7.84 25.61 -13.18
N GLY A 9 -8.59 26.54 -12.59
CA GLY A 9 -9.59 26.21 -11.57
C GLY A 9 -10.81 25.46 -12.10
N ARG A 10 -11.20 25.69 -13.37
CA ARG A 10 -12.27 24.91 -14.01
C ARG A 10 -11.77 23.50 -14.37
N LEU A 11 -10.54 23.39 -14.85
CA LEU A 11 -9.90 22.11 -15.12
C LEU A 11 -9.66 21.30 -13.83
N ALA A 12 -9.32 21.96 -12.73
CA ALA A 12 -9.14 21.33 -11.40
C ALA A 12 -10.43 20.65 -10.93
N LYS A 13 -11.57 21.36 -11.04
CA LYS A 13 -12.90 20.80 -10.74
C LYS A 13 -13.26 19.65 -11.66
N LEU A 14 -12.95 19.76 -12.95
CA LEU A 14 -13.27 18.73 -13.94
C LEU A 14 -12.52 17.41 -13.68
N LEU A 15 -11.27 17.51 -13.24
CA LEU A 15 -10.41 16.37 -12.96
C LEU A 15 -10.53 15.86 -11.51
N ASP A 16 -11.30 16.56 -10.67
CA ASP A 16 -11.39 16.35 -9.23
C ASP A 16 -10.01 16.35 -8.53
N VAL A 17 -9.19 17.35 -8.86
CA VAL A 17 -7.85 17.54 -8.27
C VAL A 17 -7.66 18.95 -7.73
N SER A 18 -6.64 19.13 -6.90
CA SER A 18 -6.33 20.46 -6.37
C SER A 18 -5.84 21.43 -7.45
N ASP A 19 -6.12 22.72 -7.26
CA ASP A 19 -5.59 23.82 -8.08
C ASP A 19 -4.07 23.78 -8.22
N ARG A 20 -3.38 23.39 -7.12
CA ARG A 20 -1.92 23.23 -7.09
C ARG A 20 -1.46 22.12 -8.03
N THR A 21 -2.20 21.02 -8.10
CA THR A 21 -1.94 19.90 -9.02
C THR A 21 -2.02 20.40 -10.46
N VAL A 22 -3.11 21.08 -10.84
CA VAL A 22 -3.27 21.60 -12.22
C VAL A 22 -2.18 22.59 -12.59
N ARG A 23 -1.74 23.44 -11.66
CA ARG A 23 -0.59 24.34 -11.92
C ARG A 23 0.71 23.58 -12.17
N ARG A 24 0.98 22.49 -11.42
CA ARG A 24 2.12 21.61 -11.70
C ARG A 24 1.98 20.94 -13.07
N MET A 25 0.77 20.51 -13.44
CA MET A 25 0.51 19.96 -14.77
C MET A 25 0.70 20.99 -15.88
N ALA A 26 0.34 22.25 -15.66
CA ALA A 26 0.63 23.33 -16.60
C ALA A 26 2.13 23.52 -16.83
N THR A 27 2.92 23.54 -15.74
CA THR A 27 4.38 23.62 -15.85
C THR A 27 4.96 22.42 -16.59
N ALA A 28 4.50 21.21 -16.28
CA ALA A 28 4.93 20.00 -16.99
C ALA A 28 4.54 20.06 -18.48
N TYR A 29 3.35 20.55 -18.80
CA TYR A 29 2.89 20.73 -20.18
C TYR A 29 3.82 21.65 -20.97
N ASP A 30 4.15 22.81 -20.41
CA ASP A 30 5.07 23.77 -21.06
C ASP A 30 6.47 23.17 -21.28
N THR A 31 6.92 22.26 -20.40
CA THR A 31 8.21 21.56 -20.59
C THR A 31 8.17 20.47 -21.65
N VAL A 32 7.04 19.80 -21.84
CA VAL A 32 6.90 18.67 -22.78
C VAL A 32 6.54 19.16 -24.19
N PHE A 33 5.65 20.14 -24.28
CA PHE A 33 5.14 20.72 -25.53
C PHE A 33 5.75 22.11 -25.75
N THR A 34 7.07 22.17 -25.87
CA THR A 34 7.83 23.42 -26.09
C THR A 34 7.40 24.16 -27.35
N ASP A 35 6.94 23.42 -28.37
CA ASP A 35 6.52 23.98 -29.65
C ASP A 35 5.10 24.58 -29.60
N ALA A 36 4.33 24.26 -28.56
CA ALA A 36 2.96 24.75 -28.37
C ALA A 36 2.67 24.97 -26.87
N PRO A 37 3.33 25.95 -26.23
CA PRO A 37 3.14 26.24 -24.82
C PRO A 37 1.74 26.78 -24.54
N LEU A 38 1.31 26.71 -23.27
CA LEU A 38 0.00 27.22 -22.89
C LEU A 38 -0.06 28.74 -23.06
N PRO A 39 -1.12 29.28 -23.69
CA PRO A 39 -1.29 30.71 -23.80
C PRO A 39 -1.54 31.36 -22.43
N PRO A 40 -1.12 32.62 -22.24
CA PRO A 40 -1.49 33.40 -21.07
C PRO A 40 -3.01 33.66 -21.04
N ASP A 41 -3.57 33.76 -19.84
CA ASP A 41 -4.97 34.16 -19.65
C ASP A 41 -5.15 35.62 -20.11
N PRO A 42 -6.09 35.92 -21.02
CA PRO A 42 -6.36 37.27 -21.48
C PRO A 42 -6.81 38.22 -20.36
N ARG A 43 -7.34 37.69 -19.25
CA ARG A 43 -7.79 38.49 -18.09
C ARG A 43 -6.71 38.64 -17.02
N ASN A 44 -5.72 37.74 -16.99
CA ASN A 44 -4.64 37.77 -16.02
C ASN A 44 -3.41 37.04 -16.58
N SER A 45 -2.49 37.79 -17.20
CA SER A 45 -1.29 37.24 -17.83
C SER A 45 -0.37 36.40 -16.93
N LYS A 46 -0.56 36.45 -15.60
CA LYS A 46 0.13 35.58 -14.63
C LYS A 46 -0.38 34.14 -14.62
N HIS A 47 -1.54 33.88 -15.21
CA HIS A 47 -2.12 32.54 -15.32
C HIS A 47 -2.02 32.04 -16.75
N ARG A 48 -1.90 30.72 -16.88
CA ARG A 48 -2.00 30.00 -18.15
C ARG A 48 -3.41 29.49 -18.32
N VAL A 49 -3.92 29.51 -19.54
CA VAL A 49 -5.20 28.90 -19.88
C VAL A 49 -4.97 27.70 -20.78
N PHE A 50 -5.88 26.74 -20.71
CA PHE A 50 -5.80 25.49 -21.43
C PHE A 50 -6.70 25.55 -22.66
N PRO A 51 -6.15 25.58 -23.89
CA PRO A 51 -6.91 25.34 -25.11
C PRO A 51 -7.52 23.94 -25.09
N PRO A 52 -8.58 23.68 -25.87
CA PRO A 52 -9.25 22.36 -25.90
C PRO A 52 -8.29 21.18 -26.08
N VAL A 53 -7.33 21.28 -27.01
CA VAL A 53 -6.32 20.24 -27.26
C VAL A 53 -5.44 19.98 -26.03
N ALA A 54 -5.08 21.03 -25.28
CA ALA A 54 -4.28 20.88 -24.06
C ALA A 54 -5.12 20.26 -22.93
N VAL A 55 -6.41 20.57 -22.87
CA VAL A 55 -7.35 19.95 -21.92
C VAL A 55 -7.42 18.45 -22.15
N GLU A 56 -7.64 18.01 -23.39
CA GLU A 56 -7.71 16.59 -23.75
C GLU A 56 -6.43 15.85 -23.36
N ARG A 57 -5.27 16.42 -23.69
CA ARG A 57 -3.96 15.86 -23.32
C ARG A 57 -3.77 15.75 -21.82
N VAL A 58 -4.16 16.77 -21.06
CA VAL A 58 -4.05 16.75 -19.59
C VAL A 58 -5.05 15.77 -18.97
N GLN A 59 -6.24 15.63 -19.53
CA GLN A 59 -7.21 14.60 -19.12
C GLN A 59 -6.67 13.20 -19.36
N HIS A 60 -6.12 12.94 -20.55
CA HIS A 60 -5.50 11.65 -20.87
C HIS A 60 -4.29 11.38 -19.94
N ALA A 61 -3.46 12.39 -19.67
CA ALA A 61 -2.33 12.25 -18.75
C ALA A 61 -2.80 11.96 -17.32
N ALA A 62 -3.88 12.61 -16.86
CA ALA A 62 -4.46 12.36 -15.55
C ALA A 62 -5.04 10.93 -15.44
N ALA A 63 -5.67 10.43 -16.51
CA ALA A 63 -6.14 9.05 -16.59
C ALA A 63 -4.96 8.07 -16.53
N LEU A 64 -3.91 8.28 -17.34
CA LEU A 64 -2.69 7.45 -17.31
C LEU A 64 -2.03 7.43 -15.92
N MET A 65 -1.96 8.56 -15.22
CA MET A 65 -1.41 8.62 -13.87
C MET A 65 -2.27 7.89 -12.83
N ARG A 66 -3.59 7.80 -13.06
CA ARG A 66 -4.51 7.04 -12.21
C ARG A 66 -4.34 5.53 -12.43
N ASP A 67 -4.21 5.13 -13.69
CA ASP A 67 -4.03 3.73 -14.07
C ASP A 67 -2.63 3.21 -13.72
N HIS A 68 -1.65 4.12 -13.62
CA HIS A 68 -0.25 3.82 -13.27
C HIS A 68 0.25 4.64 -12.07
N PRO A 69 -0.01 4.18 -10.84
CA PRO A 69 0.47 4.83 -9.61
C PRO A 69 2.00 4.95 -9.62
N GLY A 70 2.50 6.18 -9.52
CA GLY A 70 3.95 6.48 -9.55
C GLY A 70 4.44 7.07 -10.87
N LEU A 71 3.61 7.09 -11.92
CA LEU A 71 3.90 7.82 -13.14
C LEU A 71 3.89 9.33 -12.87
N SER A 72 4.97 10.02 -13.22
CA SER A 72 5.00 11.48 -13.11
C SER A 72 4.19 12.14 -14.24
N THR A 73 3.73 13.37 -14.00
CA THR A 73 2.99 14.12 -15.02
C THR A 73 3.81 14.39 -16.29
N VAL A 74 5.12 14.60 -16.14
CA VAL A 74 6.02 14.82 -17.29
C VAL A 74 6.09 13.54 -18.12
N GLU A 75 6.24 12.38 -17.50
CA GLU A 75 6.28 11.09 -18.20
C GLU A 75 4.96 10.79 -18.91
N ALA A 76 3.82 11.02 -18.25
CA ALA A 76 2.49 10.83 -18.82
C ALA A 76 2.27 11.72 -20.07
N LEU A 77 2.61 13.00 -19.98
CA LEU A 77 2.48 13.93 -21.11
C LEU A 77 3.50 13.61 -22.23
N THR A 78 4.70 13.16 -21.89
CA THR A 78 5.73 12.78 -22.87
C THR A 78 5.28 11.56 -23.66
N ALA A 79 4.70 10.55 -22.99
CA ALA A 79 4.15 9.39 -23.66
C ALA A 79 3.04 9.76 -24.67
N LEU A 80 2.15 10.66 -24.28
CA LEU A 80 1.09 11.17 -25.17
C LEU A 80 1.64 11.97 -26.35
N ARG A 81 2.69 12.79 -26.13
CA ARG A 81 3.35 13.54 -27.21
C ARG A 81 4.00 12.61 -28.23
N ASP A 82 4.70 11.60 -27.74
CA ASP A 82 5.49 10.69 -28.58
C ASP A 82 4.61 9.63 -29.28
N GLY A 83 3.29 9.66 -29.06
CA GLY A 83 2.35 8.70 -29.63
C GLY A 83 2.62 7.26 -29.17
N ARG A 84 3.33 7.11 -28.05
CA ARG A 84 3.64 5.81 -27.48
C ARG A 84 2.50 5.44 -26.56
N ASP A 85 1.75 4.41 -26.94
CA ASP A 85 1.12 3.55 -25.96
C ASP A 85 2.25 3.08 -25.04
N LEU A 86 2.28 3.59 -23.80
CA LEU A 86 3.30 3.22 -22.84
C LEU A 86 3.27 1.69 -22.75
N PRO A 87 4.37 0.98 -23.09
CA PRO A 87 4.43 -0.44 -22.82
C PRO A 87 4.21 -0.59 -21.32
N LEU A 88 3.20 -1.39 -20.97
CA LEU A 88 2.96 -1.90 -19.63
C LEU A 88 4.32 -2.26 -19.04
N ARG A 89 4.82 -1.41 -18.12
CA ARG A 89 5.84 -1.88 -17.20
C ARG A 89 5.13 -2.87 -16.29
N HIS A 90 5.21 -4.14 -16.68
CA HIS A 90 5.37 -5.21 -15.74
C HIS A 90 6.50 -4.83 -14.76
N ASP A 91 6.30 -5.21 -13.50
CA ASP A 91 7.17 -5.01 -12.35
C ASP A 91 7.05 -3.67 -11.61
N ARG A 92 5.85 -3.44 -11.07
CA ARG A 92 5.71 -3.03 -9.67
C ARG A 92 4.34 -3.46 -9.12
N PRO A 93 4.26 -4.24 -8.03
CA PRO A 93 2.98 -4.63 -7.45
C PRO A 93 2.31 -3.38 -6.87
N THR A 94 1.22 -2.94 -7.47
CA THR A 94 0.37 -1.89 -6.90
C THR A 94 -0.60 -2.53 -5.90
N PRO A 95 -0.85 -1.90 -4.74
CA PRO A 95 -1.65 -2.46 -3.65
C PRO A 95 -3.14 -2.64 -3.99
N HIS A 96 -3.59 -2.20 -5.17
CA HIS A 96 -4.99 -2.26 -5.60
C HIS A 96 -5.35 -3.52 -6.38
N SER A 97 -4.40 -4.20 -7.04
CA SER A 97 -4.68 -5.53 -7.64
C SER A 97 -4.88 -6.59 -6.57
N ASN A 98 -4.19 -6.45 -5.43
CA ASN A 98 -4.40 -7.31 -4.27
C ASN A 98 -5.78 -7.09 -3.63
N LEU A 99 -6.45 -5.95 -3.84
CA LEU A 99 -7.75 -5.69 -3.22
C LEU A 99 -8.87 -6.49 -3.88
N GLU A 100 -8.86 -6.63 -5.20
CA GLU A 100 -9.84 -7.48 -5.90
C GLU A 100 -9.61 -8.96 -5.58
N THR A 101 -8.36 -9.42 -5.59
CA THR A 101 -8.01 -10.78 -5.18
C THR A 101 -8.35 -11.04 -3.70
N VAL A 102 -8.06 -10.09 -2.80
CA VAL A 102 -8.43 -10.21 -1.37
C VAL A 102 -9.94 -10.17 -1.19
N LEU A 103 -10.70 -9.43 -2.01
CA LEU A 103 -12.16 -9.43 -1.97
C LEU A 103 -12.74 -10.75 -2.50
N GLU A 104 -12.13 -11.38 -3.50
CA GLU A 104 -12.50 -12.73 -3.94
C GLU A 104 -12.15 -13.79 -2.90
N GLU A 105 -10.96 -13.72 -2.29
CA GLU A 105 -10.55 -14.60 -1.19
C GLU A 105 -11.46 -14.43 0.04
N LEU A 106 -11.87 -13.21 0.37
CA LEU A 106 -12.83 -12.95 1.45
C LEU A 106 -14.23 -13.49 1.14
N ARG A 107 -14.65 -13.47 -0.13
CA ARG A 107 -15.91 -14.10 -0.55
C ARG A 107 -15.81 -15.62 -0.45
N ALA A 108 -14.74 -16.21 -0.94
CA ALA A 108 -14.49 -17.65 -0.84
C ALA A 108 -14.44 -18.11 0.64
N LEU A 109 -13.72 -17.38 1.50
CA LEU A 109 -13.63 -17.68 2.93
C LEU A 109 -14.98 -17.53 3.63
N ARG A 110 -15.80 -16.53 3.26
CA ARG A 110 -17.16 -16.38 3.81
C ARG A 110 -18.04 -17.56 3.42
N ASP A 111 -17.93 -18.03 2.18
CA ASP A 111 -18.72 -19.14 1.68
C ASP A 111 -18.28 -20.48 2.32
N GLU A 112 -16.97 -20.69 2.55
CA GLU A 112 -16.46 -21.82 3.35
C GLU A 112 -16.95 -21.80 4.81
N VAL A 113 -16.96 -20.63 5.46
CA VAL A 113 -17.48 -20.49 6.82
C VAL A 113 -18.99 -20.74 6.87
N ALA A 114 -19.73 -20.37 5.82
CA ALA A 114 -21.16 -20.66 5.72
C ALA A 114 -21.42 -22.17 5.58
N ASP A 115 -20.62 -22.87 4.79
CA ASP A 115 -20.73 -24.32 4.63
C ASP A 115 -20.26 -25.09 5.89
N LEU A 116 -19.20 -24.65 6.56
CA LEU A 116 -18.80 -25.18 7.86
C LEU A 116 -19.88 -24.97 8.93
N ARG A 117 -20.54 -23.80 8.96
CA ARG A 117 -21.68 -23.56 9.85
C ARG A 117 -22.86 -24.47 9.53
N ARG A 118 -23.17 -24.71 8.25
CA ARG A 118 -24.21 -25.67 7.85
C ARG A 118 -23.85 -27.09 8.28
N LEU A 119 -22.60 -27.51 8.12
CA LEU A 119 -22.12 -28.82 8.57
C LEU A 119 -22.15 -28.96 10.09
N LEU A 120 -21.80 -27.91 10.85
CA LEU A 120 -21.92 -27.89 12.31
C LEU A 120 -23.36 -27.86 12.81
N LEU A 121 -24.28 -27.22 12.09
CA LEU A 121 -25.71 -27.26 12.39
C LEU A 121 -26.30 -28.63 12.06
N ALA A 122 -25.84 -29.26 10.97
CA ALA A 122 -26.22 -30.62 10.59
C ALA A 122 -25.65 -31.69 11.55
N SER A 123 -24.45 -31.49 12.11
CA SER A 123 -23.90 -32.39 13.12
C SER A 123 -24.59 -32.22 14.48
N GLN A 124 -25.03 -31.00 14.82
CA GLN A 124 -25.84 -30.75 16.02
C GLN A 124 -27.28 -31.28 15.90
N SER A 125 -27.85 -31.35 14.70
CA SER A 125 -29.18 -31.96 14.48
C SER A 125 -29.17 -33.50 14.52
N HIS A 126 -27.99 -34.13 14.59
CA HIS A 126 -27.83 -35.58 14.76
C HIS A 126 -27.32 -36.00 16.16
N GLY A 127 -27.11 -35.05 17.06
CA GLY A 127 -26.64 -35.30 18.43
C GLY A 127 -27.71 -35.04 19.50
N SER A 128 -28.85 -35.71 19.42
CA SER A 128 -29.85 -35.74 20.50
C SER A 128 -30.06 -37.16 21.00
N THR A 129 -29.55 -37.48 22.19
CA THR A 129 -30.36 -37.89 23.34
C THR A 129 -29.50 -38.07 24.62
N PRO A 130 -30.11 -37.95 25.82
CA PRO A 130 -29.45 -37.49 27.04
C PRO A 130 -29.25 -38.59 28.09
N ALA A 131 -28.35 -38.35 29.05
CA ALA A 131 -28.45 -38.92 30.40
C ALA A 131 -27.72 -38.03 31.43
N THR A 132 -28.52 -37.46 32.32
CA THR A 132 -28.25 -36.73 33.57
C THR A 132 -27.63 -37.65 34.66
N PRO A 133 -27.37 -37.21 35.92
CA PRO A 133 -26.48 -36.16 36.46
C PRO A 133 -25.58 -36.69 37.62
N ALA A 134 -24.56 -35.94 38.08
CA ALA A 134 -24.12 -35.97 39.50
C ALA A 134 -23.11 -34.85 39.85
N LEU A 135 -23.58 -33.94 40.70
CA LEU A 135 -22.94 -33.42 41.93
C LEU A 135 -21.44 -33.10 41.99
N ALA A 136 -21.20 -31.83 42.36
CA ALA A 136 -20.42 -31.37 43.52
C ALA A 136 -19.16 -30.53 43.24
N SER A 137 -19.14 -29.41 43.97
CA SER A 137 -17.97 -28.68 44.51
C SER A 137 -17.37 -27.54 43.69
N GLU A 138 -17.75 -26.30 44.05
CA GLU A 138 -16.78 -25.23 44.32
C GLU A 138 -15.89 -25.67 45.49
N PRO A 139 -14.57 -25.32 45.56
CA PRO A 139 -14.17 -23.90 45.68
C PRO A 139 -12.78 -23.51 45.11
N ALA A 140 -12.54 -22.19 45.17
CA ALA A 140 -11.28 -21.48 45.47
C ALA A 140 -10.55 -20.74 44.33
N PRO A 141 -10.13 -19.47 44.58
CA PRO A 141 -9.44 -18.60 43.62
C PRO A 141 -7.92 -18.66 43.79
N ALA A 142 -7.18 -18.74 42.69
CA ALA A 142 -5.74 -18.42 42.58
C ALA A 142 -5.29 -18.48 41.11
N PRO A 143 -4.13 -17.93 40.73
CA PRO A 143 -3.48 -16.69 41.15
C PRO A 143 -3.22 -15.78 39.92
N ALA A 144 -2.68 -14.58 40.16
CA ALA A 144 -2.30 -13.60 39.15
C ALA A 144 -1.48 -14.21 37.99
N GLU A 145 -2.03 -14.10 36.78
CA GLU A 145 -1.38 -14.50 35.52
C GLU A 145 -0.12 -13.66 35.31
N ALA A 146 1.02 -14.35 35.29
CA ALA A 146 2.30 -13.84 34.82
C ALA A 146 2.17 -13.31 33.37
N PRO A 147 2.96 -12.31 32.94
CA PRO A 147 2.87 -11.77 31.60
C PRO A 147 3.07 -12.88 30.57
N ALA A 148 2.04 -13.06 29.73
CA ALA A 148 1.97 -14.11 28.72
C ALA A 148 3.25 -14.18 27.87
N ALA A 149 3.81 -15.39 27.79
CA ALA A 149 4.88 -15.72 26.85
C ALA A 149 4.49 -15.28 25.42
N PRO A 150 5.44 -14.81 24.59
CA PRO A 150 5.16 -14.34 23.25
C PRO A 150 4.48 -15.44 22.42
N GLN A 151 3.17 -15.28 22.21
CA GLN A 151 2.38 -16.20 21.42
C GLN A 151 2.78 -16.07 19.95
N ARG A 152 3.40 -17.14 19.42
CA ARG A 152 3.73 -17.22 17.99
C ARG A 152 2.42 -17.31 17.19
N PRO A 153 2.18 -16.44 16.20
CA PRO A 153 1.13 -16.69 15.23
C PRO A 153 1.49 -17.94 14.42
N LYS A 154 0.56 -18.89 14.30
CA LYS A 154 0.73 -20.14 13.52
C LYS A 154 1.01 -19.92 12.03
N LYS A 155 0.79 -18.70 11.52
CA LYS A 155 1.16 -18.26 10.17
C LYS A 155 1.67 -16.82 10.25
N LEU A 156 2.90 -16.58 9.82
CA LEU A 156 3.40 -15.23 9.61
C LEU A 156 2.65 -14.59 8.43
N GLN A 157 2.38 -13.29 8.52
CA GLN A 157 1.83 -12.56 7.38
C GLN A 157 2.89 -12.49 6.26
N PRO A 158 2.49 -12.41 4.98
CA PRO A 158 3.43 -12.40 3.85
C PRO A 158 4.54 -11.34 3.98
N ASN A 159 4.18 -10.14 4.45
CA ASN A 159 5.15 -9.05 4.66
C ASN A 159 6.19 -9.35 5.75
N HIS A 160 5.81 -10.12 6.78
CA HIS A 160 6.73 -10.55 7.83
C HIS A 160 7.68 -11.63 7.31
N GLN A 161 7.15 -12.56 6.50
CA GLN A 161 7.94 -13.63 5.90
C GLN A 161 8.97 -13.08 4.91
N ASN A 162 8.57 -12.16 4.02
CA ASN A 162 9.48 -11.52 3.07
C ASN A 162 10.65 -10.80 3.77
N LEU A 163 10.40 -10.15 4.92
CA LEU A 163 11.46 -9.48 5.68
C LEU A 163 12.41 -10.47 6.34
N VAL A 164 11.89 -11.58 6.88
CA VAL A 164 12.73 -12.64 7.46
C VAL A 164 13.59 -13.27 6.35
N GLU A 165 13.01 -13.62 5.21
CA GLU A 165 13.74 -14.17 4.05
C GLU A 165 14.80 -13.20 3.51
N ALA A 166 14.52 -11.90 3.50
CA ALA A 166 15.51 -10.88 3.14
C ALA A 166 16.71 -10.85 4.10
N LEU A 167 16.44 -10.89 5.40
CA LEU A 167 17.49 -10.93 6.42
C LEU A 167 18.29 -12.25 6.38
N GLU A 168 17.65 -13.37 6.06
CA GLU A 168 18.31 -14.66 5.82
C GLU A 168 19.23 -14.63 4.59
N ARG A 169 18.83 -13.88 3.54
CA ARG A 169 19.66 -13.64 2.35
C ARG A 169 20.88 -12.74 2.63
N GLY A 170 21.01 -12.21 3.84
CA GLY A 170 22.14 -11.38 4.27
C GLY A 170 21.90 -9.87 4.12
N GLU A 171 20.67 -9.45 3.82
CA GLU A 171 20.27 -8.05 3.88
C GLU A 171 20.28 -7.55 5.33
N ARG A 172 20.45 -6.24 5.53
CA ARG A 172 20.59 -5.62 6.85
C ARG A 172 19.47 -4.62 7.11
N LEU A 173 18.73 -4.82 8.18
CA LEU A 173 17.69 -3.87 8.60
C LEU A 173 18.30 -2.83 9.54
N ARG A 174 18.26 -1.55 9.16
CA ARG A 174 18.74 -0.44 10.00
C ARG A 174 17.64 0.57 10.29
N VAL A 175 17.67 1.14 11.48
CA VAL A 175 16.77 2.24 11.83
C VAL A 175 17.43 3.55 11.45
N ARG A 176 16.80 4.27 10.52
CA ARG A 176 17.16 5.66 10.26
C ARG A 176 16.23 6.55 11.08
N PRO A 177 16.75 7.58 11.76
CA PRO A 177 15.90 8.62 12.32
C PRO A 177 15.25 9.39 11.17
N GLY A 178 14.03 8.96 10.79
CA GLY A 178 13.16 9.70 9.90
C GLY A 178 12.66 10.94 10.62
N GLY A 179 12.67 12.09 9.95
CA GLY A 179 12.32 13.39 10.55
C GLY A 179 10.91 13.45 11.17
N ARG A 180 9.96 14.11 10.52
CA ARG A 180 8.65 14.46 11.15
C ARG A 180 7.73 13.29 11.53
N THR A 181 8.03 12.06 11.12
CA THR A 181 7.11 10.90 11.24
C THR A 181 7.68 9.74 12.09
N GLY A 182 8.81 9.94 12.76
CA GLY A 182 9.41 8.93 13.62
C GLY A 182 10.36 7.98 12.87
N GLU A 183 10.95 7.06 13.63
CA GLU A 183 11.93 6.08 13.18
C GLU A 183 11.42 5.28 11.96
N THR A 184 12.17 5.28 10.86
CA THR A 184 11.90 4.46 9.67
C THR A 184 12.94 3.35 9.59
N ALA A 185 12.50 2.10 9.47
CA ALA A 185 13.41 0.98 9.28
C ALA A 185 13.67 0.81 7.79
N GLU A 186 14.93 0.97 7.38
CA GLU A 186 15.38 0.80 6.00
C GLU A 186 16.11 -0.55 5.89
N LEU A 187 15.74 -1.34 4.89
CA LEU A 187 16.38 -2.59 4.55
C LEU A 187 17.49 -2.30 3.54
N PHE A 188 18.71 -2.69 3.86
CA PHE A 188 19.89 -2.52 3.04
C PHE A 188 20.26 -3.86 2.40
N ASP A 189 20.56 -3.84 1.11
CA ASP A 189 21.06 -5.03 0.45
C ASP A 189 22.49 -5.40 0.91
N VAL A 190 23.02 -6.49 0.35
CA VAL A 190 24.37 -6.99 0.66
C VAL A 190 25.47 -6.02 0.21
N VAL A 191 25.17 -5.11 -0.73
CA VAL A 191 26.08 -4.09 -1.27
C VAL A 191 26.04 -2.81 -0.42
N GLY A 192 25.05 -2.65 0.45
CA GLY A 192 24.85 -1.51 1.33
C GLY A 192 23.99 -0.40 0.73
N GLU A 193 23.26 -0.66 -0.36
CA GLU A 193 22.25 0.23 -0.92
C GLU A 193 20.90 0.00 -0.22
N VAL A 194 20.05 1.03 -0.18
CA VAL A 194 18.70 0.91 0.38
C VAL A 194 17.85 0.10 -0.60
N ALA A 195 17.56 -1.15 -0.23
CA ALA A 195 16.73 -2.06 -1.02
C ALA A 195 15.25 -1.70 -0.87
N ASP A 196 14.81 -1.45 0.36
CA ASP A 196 13.41 -1.16 0.65
C ASP A 196 13.23 -0.36 1.95
N THR A 197 12.06 0.26 2.09
CA THR A 197 11.62 0.88 3.35
C THR A 197 10.59 -0.02 4.02
N VAL A 198 10.89 -0.46 5.24
CA VAL A 198 10.06 -1.38 6.01
C VAL A 198 9.16 -0.58 6.95
N ASP A 199 7.87 -0.94 6.98
CA ASP A 199 6.92 -0.35 7.94
C ASP A 199 7.39 -0.62 9.38
N PRO A 200 7.56 0.42 10.22
CA PRO A 200 7.93 0.27 11.63
C PRO A 200 7.03 -0.68 12.41
N ARG A 201 5.75 -0.82 12.04
CA ARG A 201 4.81 -1.77 12.66
C ARG A 201 5.18 -3.23 12.39
N THR A 202 5.68 -3.51 11.20
CA THR A 202 6.16 -4.84 10.81
C THR A 202 7.39 -5.22 11.64
N VAL A 203 8.33 -4.29 11.79
CA VAL A 203 9.51 -4.48 12.63
C VAL A 203 9.12 -4.69 14.09
N ALA A 204 8.23 -3.85 14.63
CA ALA A 204 7.73 -3.99 15.99
C ALA A 204 7.00 -5.33 16.22
N ALA A 205 6.23 -5.81 15.24
CA ALA A 205 5.58 -7.11 15.31
C ALA A 205 6.60 -8.26 15.36
N LEU A 206 7.62 -8.23 14.51
CA LEU A 206 8.68 -9.24 14.48
C LEU A 206 9.57 -9.24 15.74
N VAL A 207 9.83 -8.05 16.31
CA VAL A 207 10.45 -7.94 17.64
C VAL A 207 9.54 -8.54 18.72
N ARG A 208 8.23 -8.26 18.67
CA ARG A 208 7.26 -8.85 19.61
C ARG A 208 7.13 -10.36 19.49
N TYR A 209 7.28 -10.89 18.28
CA TYR A 209 7.34 -12.35 18.04
C TYR A 209 8.69 -12.95 18.46
N GLY A 210 9.67 -12.12 18.83
CA GLY A 210 11.01 -12.55 19.22
C GLY A 210 11.75 -13.21 18.06
N LEU A 211 11.58 -12.67 16.85
CA LEU A 211 12.29 -13.04 15.63
C LEU A 211 13.39 -12.02 15.29
N LEU A 212 13.21 -10.76 15.70
CA LEU A 212 14.20 -9.71 15.55
C LEU A 212 14.66 -9.21 16.91
N GLU A 213 15.96 -8.95 17.00
CA GLU A 213 16.59 -8.27 18.12
C GLU A 213 17.29 -7.01 17.63
N ARG A 214 17.18 -5.93 18.40
CA ARG A 214 17.85 -4.66 18.11
C ARG A 214 19.28 -4.72 18.66
N VAL A 215 20.26 -4.57 17.78
CA VAL A 215 21.69 -4.48 18.09
C VAL A 215 22.20 -3.11 17.66
N GLY A 216 22.15 -2.14 18.57
CA GLY A 216 22.45 -0.74 18.27
C GLY A 216 21.40 -0.11 17.35
N ASP A 217 21.84 0.32 16.17
CA ASP A 217 20.97 0.90 15.13
C ASP A 217 20.52 -0.12 14.09
N GLU A 218 20.87 -1.40 14.26
CA GLU A 218 20.50 -2.49 13.36
C GLU A 218 19.52 -3.45 14.05
N TYR A 219 18.67 -4.09 13.26
CA TYR A 219 17.89 -5.26 13.67
C TYR A 219 18.48 -6.51 13.03
N ARG A 220 18.65 -7.57 13.83
CA ARG A 220 19.18 -8.86 13.39
C ARG A 220 18.20 -9.97 13.72
N LEU A 221 18.21 -11.03 12.91
CA LEU A 221 17.47 -12.25 13.23
C LEU A 221 18.05 -12.89 14.49
N THR A 222 17.18 -13.26 15.42
CA THR A 222 17.58 -14.04 16.60
C THR A 222 17.91 -15.46 16.15
N ALA A 223 19.16 -15.88 16.36
CA ALA A 223 19.69 -17.17 15.92
C ALA A 223 18.96 -18.40 16.52
N GLU A 224 18.17 -18.23 17.59
CA GLU A 224 17.57 -19.34 18.34
C GLU A 224 16.32 -19.97 17.70
N LYS A 225 15.82 -19.51 16.54
CA LYS A 225 14.49 -19.93 16.06
C LYS A 225 14.36 -20.20 14.55
N LEU A 226 15.46 -20.51 13.87
CA LEU A 226 15.48 -21.00 12.48
C LEU A 226 15.42 -22.55 12.36
N LEU A 227 14.97 -23.24 13.41
CA LEU A 227 14.79 -24.70 13.44
C LEU A 227 13.31 -25.08 13.55
#